data_AF-A0A7V9GXM3-F1
#
_entry.id   AF-A0A7V9GXM3-F1
#
_cell.length_a   1.000
_cell.length_b   1.000
_cell.length_c   1.000
_cell.angle_alpha   90.00
_cell.angle_beta   90.00
_cell.angle_gamma   90.00
#
_symmetry.space_group_name_H-M   'P 1'
#
loop_
_entity.id
_entity.type
_entity.pdbx_description
1 polymer ?
#
loop_
_entity_poly.entity_id
_entity_poly.type
_entity_poly.pdbx_seq_one_letter_code
_entity_poly.pdbx_strand_id
1 'polypeptide(L)'
;MSRLVAEHGWENEVAVHGVFGRWDSLVGVEVAQHCRPEQFVDGRLVVRADSTAWATQMRLLVPTVLQRLHDEIGQDTVTRIDVRGPQAPSWRHGRFTVRDGRGPRDTYG
;
A
#
# COMPACT_ATOMS: atom_id res chain seq x y z
N MET A 1 -20.17 -7.26 -1.86
CA MET A 1 -20.76 -6.05 -1.21
C MET A 1 -19.88 -5.68 -0.03
N SER A 2 -18.91 -4.80 -0.23
CA SER A 2 -18.12 -4.19 0.85
C SER A 2 -17.78 -2.76 0.45
N ARG A 3 -18.76 -1.89 0.71
CA ARG A 3 -18.64 -0.44 0.70
C ARG A 3 -18.26 0.01 2.12
N LEU A 4 -17.44 1.05 2.20
CA LEU A 4 -17.03 1.86 3.37
C LEU A 4 -15.52 1.82 3.63
N VAL A 5 -14.76 2.70 2.97
CA VAL A 5 -13.67 3.46 3.61
C VAL A 5 -13.45 4.68 2.71
N ALA A 6 -13.84 5.89 3.14
CA ALA A 6 -13.24 7.15 2.67
C ALA A 6 -13.91 8.44 3.24
N GLU A 7 -14.65 8.41 4.34
CA GLU A 7 -15.37 9.64 4.77
C GLU A 7 -14.70 10.42 5.92
N HIS A 8 -13.57 9.99 6.48
CA HIS A 8 -13.03 10.57 7.72
C HIS A 8 -11.52 10.87 7.76
N GLY A 9 -10.81 10.83 6.62
CA GLY A 9 -9.34 10.96 6.60
C GLY A 9 -8.76 12.00 5.63
N TRP A 10 -9.60 12.77 4.91
CA TRP A 10 -9.17 13.53 3.72
C TRP A 10 -9.24 15.05 3.87
N GLU A 11 -9.20 15.54 5.09
CA GLU A 11 -9.41 16.96 5.37
C GLU A 11 -8.19 17.84 5.08
N ASN A 12 -7.06 17.28 4.65
CA ASN A 12 -5.89 18.07 4.27
C ASN A 12 -5.43 17.78 2.83
N GLU A 13 -5.43 18.86 2.05
CA GLU A 13 -4.80 19.08 0.75
C GLU A 13 -5.54 18.65 -0.53
N VAL A 14 -5.89 19.67 -1.32
CA VAL A 14 -6.32 19.60 -2.73
C VAL A 14 -5.32 18.80 -3.60
N ALA A 15 -4.03 18.83 -3.27
CA ALA A 15 -2.99 18.06 -3.97
C ALA A 15 -3.23 16.55 -3.89
N VAL A 16 -3.70 16.06 -2.74
CA VAL A 16 -3.97 14.65 -2.49
C VAL A 16 -5.14 14.16 -3.34
N HIS A 17 -6.18 14.98 -3.55
CA HIS A 17 -7.31 14.63 -4.42
C HIS A 17 -6.88 14.30 -5.86
N GLY A 18 -5.81 14.92 -6.36
CA GLY A 18 -5.25 14.61 -7.68
C GLY A 18 -4.64 13.21 -7.79
N VAL A 19 -4.07 12.71 -6.69
CA VAL A 19 -3.45 11.37 -6.63
C VAL A 19 -4.49 10.26 -6.77
N PHE A 20 -5.68 10.41 -6.18
CA PHE A 20 -6.75 9.40 -6.27
C PHE A 20 -7.29 9.29 -7.68
N GLY A 21 -7.50 10.43 -8.35
CA GLY A 21 -7.97 10.45 -9.74
C GLY A 21 -6.99 9.80 -10.71
N ARG A 22 -5.70 9.77 -10.38
CA ARG A 22 -4.62 9.26 -11.25
C ARG A 22 -3.85 8.08 -10.66
N TRP A 23 -4.38 7.43 -9.63
CA TRP A 23 -3.72 6.31 -8.95
C TRP A 23 -3.36 5.19 -9.93
N ASP A 24 -4.28 4.84 -10.82
CA ASP A 24 -4.09 3.87 -11.90
C ASP A 24 -2.89 4.19 -12.80
N SER A 25 -2.72 5.47 -13.17
CA SER A 25 -1.58 5.91 -13.98
C SER A 25 -0.26 5.94 -13.18
N LEU A 26 -0.34 6.12 -11.86
CA LEU A 26 0.83 6.13 -10.98
C LEU A 26 1.40 4.73 -10.73
N VAL A 27 0.54 3.77 -10.40
CA VAL A 27 0.94 2.41 -10.00
C VAL A 27 0.73 1.35 -11.08
N GLY A 28 -0.06 1.66 -12.11
CA GLY A 28 -0.49 0.73 -13.15
C GLY A 28 -1.84 0.08 -12.85
N VAL A 29 -2.56 -0.29 -13.92
CA VAL A 29 -3.93 -0.82 -13.86
C VAL A 29 -4.05 -2.08 -13.01
N GLU A 30 -3.06 -2.96 -13.08
CA GLU A 30 -3.08 -4.20 -12.32
C GLU A 30 -2.93 -3.95 -10.80
N VAL A 31 -1.99 -3.08 -10.42
CA VAL A 31 -1.76 -2.73 -9.02
C VAL A 31 -2.93 -1.92 -8.46
N ALA A 32 -3.51 -1.00 -9.25
CA ALA A 32 -4.65 -0.19 -8.82
C ALA A 32 -5.93 -1.00 -8.59
N GLN A 33 -6.10 -2.13 -9.28
CA GLN A 33 -7.21 -3.05 -9.04
C GLN A 33 -7.14 -3.70 -7.66
N HIS A 34 -5.94 -4.04 -7.21
CA HIS A 34 -5.72 -4.79 -5.98
C HIS A 34 -5.22 -3.96 -4.80
N CYS A 35 -4.67 -2.77 -5.05
CA CYS A 35 -4.11 -1.86 -4.05
C CYS A 35 -4.75 -0.49 -4.19
N ARG A 36 -5.37 -0.01 -3.11
CA ARG A 36 -6.07 1.27 -3.07
C ARG A 36 -5.55 2.15 -1.95
N PRO A 37 -5.32 3.44 -2.21
CA PRO A 37 -4.99 4.38 -1.15
C PRO A 37 -6.22 4.56 -0.24
N GLU A 38 -6.02 4.46 1.07
CA GLU A 38 -7.09 4.52 2.09
C GLU A 38 -7.10 5.82 2.87
N GLN A 39 -5.93 6.37 3.18
CA GLN A 39 -5.78 7.57 4.00
C GLN A 39 -4.50 8.29 3.64
N PHE A 40 -4.48 9.61 3.82
CA PHE A 40 -3.28 10.42 3.75
C PHE A 40 -3.24 11.38 4.94
N VAL A 41 -2.22 11.28 5.77
CA VAL A 41 -2.08 12.09 6.98
C VAL A 41 -0.62 12.35 7.27
N ASP A 42 -0.27 13.62 7.54
CA ASP A 42 1.09 14.00 7.97
C ASP A 42 2.18 13.50 7.00
N GLY A 43 1.96 13.69 5.69
CA GLY A 43 2.85 13.21 4.64
C GLY A 43 2.91 11.69 4.45
N ARG A 44 2.04 10.94 5.13
CA ARG A 44 1.98 9.47 5.04
C ARG A 44 0.77 9.02 4.24
N LEU A 45 1.03 8.38 3.10
CA LEU A 45 0.00 7.70 2.30
C LEU A 45 -0.18 6.26 2.77
N VAL A 46 -1.37 5.90 3.24
CA VAL A 46 -1.75 4.53 3.59
C VAL A 46 -2.38 3.86 2.40
N VAL A 47 -1.89 2.68 2.02
CA VAL A 47 -2.39 1.89 0.89
C VAL A 47 -2.81 0.51 1.38
N ARG A 48 -4.04 0.09 1.07
CA ARG A 48 -4.54 -1.25 1.34
C ARG A 48 -4.46 -2.11 0.10
N ALA A 49 -3.79 -3.24 0.23
CA ALA A 49 -3.84 -4.33 -0.71
C ALA A 49 -4.91 -5.36 -0.32
N ASP A 50 -5.53 -5.96 -1.32
CA ASP A 50 -6.53 -7.01 -1.17
C ASP A 50 -5.91 -8.39 -0.81
N SER A 51 -4.62 -8.59 -1.10
CA SER A 51 -3.89 -9.82 -0.78
C SER A 51 -2.50 -9.54 -0.21
N THR A 52 -1.95 -10.46 0.59
CA THR A 52 -0.56 -10.37 1.09
C THR A 52 0.47 -10.36 -0.04
N ALA A 53 0.19 -11.09 -1.13
CA ALA A 53 1.00 -11.08 -2.35
C ALA A 53 1.04 -9.65 -2.95
N TRP A 54 -0.13 -9.04 -3.15
CA TRP A 54 -0.25 -7.67 -3.64
C TRP A 54 0.35 -6.63 -2.71
N ALA A 55 0.26 -6.82 -1.38
CA ALA A 55 0.94 -5.96 -0.42
C ALA A 55 2.46 -6.00 -0.61
N THR A 56 3.01 -7.18 -0.87
CA THR A 56 4.44 -7.35 -1.15
C THR A 56 4.83 -6.70 -2.46
N GLN A 57 4.06 -6.93 -3.53
CA GLN A 57 4.27 -6.27 -4.83
C GLN A 57 4.26 -4.75 -4.69
N MET A 58 3.25 -4.19 -4.01
CA MET A 58 3.15 -2.75 -3.79
C MET A 58 4.35 -2.22 -3.00
N ARG A 59 4.85 -2.93 -1.98
CA ARG A 59 6.06 -2.54 -1.23
C ARG A 59 7.31 -2.44 -2.10
N LEU A 60 7.44 -3.31 -3.11
CA LEU A 60 8.54 -3.24 -4.08
C LEU A 60 8.42 -2.00 -4.98
N LEU A 61 7.19 -1.56 -5.26
CA LEU A 61 6.90 -0.40 -6.09
C LEU A 61 6.91 0.93 -5.33
N VAL A 62 6.84 0.90 -3.99
CA VAL A 62 6.88 2.09 -3.12
C VAL A 62 7.92 3.14 -3.54
N PRO A 63 9.21 2.82 -3.77
CA PRO A 63 10.20 3.84 -4.13
C PRO A 63 9.85 4.55 -5.44
N THR A 64 9.40 3.79 -6.45
CA THR A 64 8.97 4.34 -7.74
C THR A 64 7.72 5.20 -7.60
N VAL A 65 6.73 4.74 -6.83
CA VAL A 65 5.48 5.47 -6.60
C VAL A 65 5.74 6.75 -5.81
N LEU A 66 6.60 6.69 -4.79
CA LEU A 66 6.99 7.83 -3.99
C LEU A 66 7.65 8.92 -4.84
N GLN A 67 8.58 8.54 -5.73
CA GLN A 67 9.21 9.48 -6.66
C GLN A 67 8.20 10.12 -7.62
N ARG A 68 7.24 9.37 -8.15
CA ARG A 68 6.19 9.92 -9.01
C ARG A 68 5.27 10.87 -8.26
N LEU A 69 4.94 10.56 -7.01
CA LEU A 69 4.18 11.46 -6.15
C LEU A 69 4.95 12.76 -5.90
N HIS A 70 6.26 12.68 -5.66
CA HIS A 70 7.12 13.85 -5.52
C HIS A 70 7.16 14.74 -6.76
N ASP A 71 7.16 14.14 -7.95
CA ASP A 71 7.15 14.86 -9.22
C ASP A 71 5.81 15.56 -9.47
N GLU A 72 4.69 14.91 -9.14
CA GLU A 72 3.34 15.40 -9.44
C GLU A 72 2.82 16.44 -8.42
N ILE A 73 3.06 16.23 -7.12
CA ILE A 73 2.48 17.05 -6.04
C ILE A 73 3.53 17.73 -5.14
N GLY A 74 4.81 17.58 -5.45
CA GLY A 74 5.93 18.19 -4.73
C GLY A 74 6.58 17.25 -3.70
N GLN A 75 7.91 17.40 -3.52
CA GLN A 75 8.72 16.53 -2.66
C GLN A 75 8.36 16.60 -1.17
N ASP A 76 7.77 17.72 -0.72
CA ASP A 76 7.43 17.92 0.70
C ASP A 76 6.10 17.25 1.09
N THR A 77 5.26 16.93 0.11
CA THR A 77 3.89 16.48 0.35
C THR A 77 3.85 15.02 0.81
N VAL A 78 4.62 14.11 0.19
CA VAL A 78 4.59 12.68 0.57
C VAL A 78 5.92 12.24 1.14
N THR A 79 6.01 12.05 2.44
CA THR A 79 7.23 11.58 3.10
C THR A 79 7.32 10.05 3.14
N ARG A 80 6.18 9.35 3.18
CA ARG A 80 6.17 7.89 3.34
C ARG A 80 4.92 7.21 2.76
N ILE A 81 5.09 6.00 2.24
CA ILE A 81 3.98 5.10 1.86
C ILE A 81 3.93 3.93 2.85
N ASP A 82 2.76 3.68 3.42
CA ASP A 82 2.50 2.60 4.37
C ASP A 82 1.55 1.56 3.73
N VAL A 83 2.10 0.39 3.40
CA VAL A 83 1.34 -0.67 2.72
C VAL A 83 0.78 -1.67 3.71
N ARG A 84 -0.55 -1.69 3.81
CA ARG A 84 -1.37 -2.64 4.57
C ARG A 84 -1.80 -3.79 3.67
N GLY A 85 -1.65 -5.02 4.14
CA GLY A 85 -2.28 -6.18 3.48
C GLY A 85 -3.76 -6.27 3.83
N PRO A 86 -4.47 -7.30 3.31
CA PRO A 86 -5.82 -7.59 3.75
C PRO A 86 -5.82 -7.81 5.25
N GLN A 87 -6.92 -7.46 5.90
CA GLN A 87 -7.09 -7.64 7.34
C GLN A 87 -7.14 -9.14 7.65
N ALA A 88 -5.96 -9.74 7.86
CA ALA A 88 -5.73 -11.12 8.30
C ALA A 88 -4.68 -11.10 9.42
N PRO A 89 -4.77 -12.00 10.42
CA PRO A 89 -4.13 -11.83 11.72
C PRO A 89 -2.62 -11.62 11.57
N SER A 90 -2.12 -10.63 12.30
CA SER A 90 -0.71 -10.31 12.35
C SER A 90 0.09 -11.49 12.90
N TRP A 91 0.62 -12.35 12.03
CA TRP A 91 1.82 -13.10 12.37
C TRP A 91 2.97 -12.09 12.41
N ARG A 92 3.06 -11.44 13.56
CA ARG A 92 4.25 -10.76 14.03
C ARG A 92 5.37 -11.80 13.98
N HIS A 93 6.13 -11.81 12.89
CA HIS A 93 7.37 -12.58 12.77
C HIS A 93 8.42 -11.90 13.68
N GLY A 94 8.20 -12.02 14.99
CA GLY A 94 9.13 -11.58 15.99
C GLY A 94 10.25 -12.60 16.08
N ARG A 95 11.48 -12.18 15.76
CA ARG A 95 12.78 -12.53 16.38
C ARG A 95 13.09 -13.97 16.82
N PHE A 96 12.34 -14.99 16.41
CA PHE A 96 12.69 -16.39 16.64
C PHE A 96 13.19 -17.01 15.34
N THR A 97 14.51 -17.00 15.18
CA THR A 97 15.21 -17.97 14.32
C THR A 97 14.83 -19.37 14.81
N VAL A 98 14.12 -20.14 13.99
CA VAL A 98 14.08 -21.60 14.15
C VAL A 98 15.29 -22.16 13.41
N ARG A 99 16.31 -22.54 14.17
CA ARG A 99 17.26 -23.56 13.74
C ARG A 99 16.50 -24.88 13.75
N ASP A 100 16.44 -25.52 12.59
CA ASP A 100 15.99 -26.89 12.36
C ASP A 100 14.46 -27.15 12.39
N GLY A 101 13.94 -27.70 11.28
CA GLY A 101 12.58 -28.24 11.23
C GLY A 101 11.88 -28.05 9.88
N ARG A 102 12.13 -28.97 8.94
CA ARG A 102 11.32 -29.33 7.76
C ARG A 102 10.25 -28.33 7.29
N GLY A 103 10.52 -27.65 6.18
CA GLY A 103 9.54 -26.81 5.50
C GLY A 103 8.36 -27.62 4.93
N PRO A 104 7.10 -27.21 5.17
CA PRO A 104 5.97 -27.77 4.46
C PRO A 104 6.01 -27.32 2.99
N ARG A 105 5.97 -28.32 2.10
CA ARG A 105 5.72 -28.17 0.67
C ARG A 105 4.35 -27.53 0.47
N ASP A 106 4.32 -26.36 -0.12
CA ASP A 106 3.27 -26.02 -1.08
C ASP A 106 3.87 -25.13 -2.16
N THR A 107 4.12 -25.76 -3.29
CA THR A 107 4.38 -25.09 -4.57
C THR A 107 3.02 -25.09 -5.25
N TYR A 108 2.51 -23.89 -5.52
CA TYR A 108 1.32 -23.66 -6.34
C TYR A 108 1.39 -24.54 -7.60
N GLY A 109 0.36 -25.37 -7.78
CA GLY A 109 -0.01 -25.91 -9.09
C GLY A 109 -0.71 -24.86 -9.96
#